data_AF-A0A9W6UZB3-F1
#
_entry.id   AF-A0A9W6UZB3-F1
#
_cell.length_a   1.000
_cell.length_b   1.000
_cell.length_c   1.000
_cell.angle_alpha   90.00
_cell.angle_beta   90.00
_cell.angle_gamma   90.00
#
_symmetry.space_group_name_H-M   'P 1'
#
loop_
_entity.id
_entity.type
_entity.pdbx_description
1 polymer ?
#
loop_
_entity_poly.entity_id
_entity_poly.type
_entity_poly.pdbx_seq_one_letter_code
_entity_poly.pdbx_strand_id
1 'polypeptide(L)'
;MPSGDRTRFHVRLRPPTVPAPPEGLDPCDEGPYDHAVLTMIGCSDLAATDAAAEAGGFGAAWPFDVPYDLSAFLEDLDRLLTAFHDRTPYALDLYPQGVERTLTFTFPDRDLVAVHCASRTDWVPSPATEHHPYGRLHSQLTTLARTFATALETAGSRTAAHPPFPAWRAGRFAPTPVTLVHPDHLPRVLAARAPSRHHRVDTAGAASLDDLYDAVRRTLPLDPPLHGRTRSWDALDDSLFGGLHADDDRTPLITFTDLSALPPLELRFVQHEFTSLATTLATPAHTRDRPTHVQFLIGRTDT
;
A
#
# COMPACT_ATOMS: atom_id res chain seq x y z
N MET A 1 -4.02 -5.22 43.43
CA MET A 1 -3.13 -5.64 42.32
C MET A 1 -2.91 -4.42 41.46
N PRO A 2 -1.66 -4.00 41.18
CA PRO A 2 -1.45 -2.91 40.23
C PRO A 2 -1.96 -3.39 38.88
N SER A 3 -2.84 -2.61 38.24
CA SER A 3 -3.25 -2.84 36.86
C SER A 3 -2.00 -2.72 35.99
N GLY A 4 -1.34 -3.85 35.72
CA GLY A 4 -0.26 -3.92 34.76
C GLY A 4 -0.76 -3.30 33.47
N ASP A 5 -0.07 -2.26 33.02
CA ASP A 5 -0.40 -1.59 31.76
C ASP A 5 -0.40 -2.68 30.69
N ARG A 6 -1.60 -3.05 30.22
CA ARG A 6 -1.74 -4.09 29.21
C ARG A 6 -0.99 -3.57 27.99
N THR A 7 0.09 -4.25 27.62
CA THR A 7 0.84 -3.97 26.39
C THR A 7 -0.16 -4.00 25.24
N ARG A 8 -0.54 -2.81 24.76
CA ARG A 8 -1.44 -2.66 23.62
C ARG A 8 -0.66 -2.87 22.34
N PHE A 9 -1.34 -3.26 21.27
CA PHE A 9 -0.74 -3.42 19.94
C PHE A 9 0.06 -2.17 19.55
N HIS A 10 1.33 -2.38 19.25
CA HIS A 10 2.26 -1.38 18.76
C HIS A 10 3.40 -2.05 17.98
N VAL A 11 3.94 -1.29 17.03
CA VAL A 11 5.23 -1.54 16.38
C VAL A 11 5.96 -0.21 16.36
N ARG A 12 7.24 -0.20 16.75
CA ARG A 12 8.06 1.01 16.83
C ARG A 12 9.47 0.71 16.35
N LEU A 13 10.08 1.74 15.81
CA LEU A 13 11.47 1.75 15.40
C LEU A 13 12.19 2.86 16.17
N ARG A 14 13.27 2.50 16.85
CA ARG A 14 14.29 3.45 17.30
C ARG A 14 15.24 3.68 16.13
N PRO A 15 15.30 4.90 15.58
CA PRO A 15 16.14 5.19 14.44
C PRO A 15 17.62 5.08 14.81
N PRO A 16 18.50 4.88 13.82
CA PRO A 16 19.93 4.91 14.05
C PRO A 16 20.39 6.31 14.47
N THR A 17 21.48 6.37 15.22
CA THR A 17 22.16 7.62 15.60
C THR A 17 23.37 7.92 14.72
N VAL A 18 23.85 6.93 13.96
CA VAL A 18 25.01 7.03 13.06
C VAL A 18 24.73 6.33 11.72
N PRO A 19 25.42 6.70 10.64
CA PRO A 19 25.34 5.98 9.37
C PRO A 19 25.78 4.52 9.50
N ALA A 20 25.28 3.66 8.61
CA ALA A 20 25.79 2.31 8.48
C ALA A 20 27.23 2.34 7.93
N PRO A 21 28.08 1.39 8.33
CA PRO A 21 29.37 1.21 7.67
C PRO A 21 29.14 0.87 6.18
N PRO A 22 29.92 1.44 5.24
CA PRO A 22 29.71 1.21 3.81
C PRO A 22 29.73 -0.27 3.40
N GLU A 23 30.52 -1.10 4.08
CA GLU A 23 30.61 -2.54 3.89
C GLU A 23 29.40 -3.33 4.40
N GLY A 24 28.57 -2.71 5.25
CA GLY A 24 27.35 -3.30 5.79
C GLY A 24 26.09 -2.89 5.01
N LEU A 25 26.24 -2.08 3.96
CA LEU A 25 25.13 -1.70 3.08
C LEU A 25 24.97 -2.72 1.97
N ASP A 26 23.75 -3.21 1.81
CA ASP A 26 23.43 -4.14 0.73
C ASP A 26 23.43 -3.43 -0.62
N PRO A 27 23.95 -4.08 -1.68
CA PRO A 27 23.91 -3.51 -3.03
C PRO A 27 22.46 -3.34 -3.49
N CYS A 28 22.21 -2.20 -4.14
CA CYS A 28 20.93 -1.87 -4.75
C CYS A 28 21.21 -1.47 -6.21
N ASP A 29 21.75 -2.42 -6.96
CA ASP A 29 22.52 -2.19 -8.20
C ASP A 29 21.68 -2.36 -9.48
N GLU A 30 20.44 -1.87 -9.46
CA GLU A 30 19.51 -1.74 -10.60
C GLU A 30 18.56 -2.92 -10.88
N GLY A 31 17.27 -2.60 -10.78
CA GLY A 31 16.12 -3.38 -11.21
C GLY A 31 14.85 -2.66 -10.71
N PRO A 32 13.68 -2.85 -11.32
CA PRO A 32 12.43 -2.49 -10.64
C PRO A 32 12.28 -3.44 -9.45
N TYR A 33 12.80 -3.05 -8.29
CA TYR A 33 12.56 -3.77 -7.06
C TYR A 33 11.11 -3.53 -6.65
N ASP A 34 10.40 -4.62 -6.33
CA ASP A 34 9.14 -4.46 -5.65
C ASP A 34 9.37 -3.91 -4.24
N HIS A 35 8.29 -3.41 -3.64
CA HIS A 35 8.34 -2.79 -2.31
C HIS A 35 8.84 -3.75 -1.22
N ALA A 36 8.59 -5.06 -1.36
CA ALA A 36 9.01 -6.06 -0.39
C ALA A 36 10.54 -6.22 -0.38
N VAL A 37 11.14 -6.31 -1.57
CA VAL A 37 12.61 -6.37 -1.70
C VAL A 37 13.26 -5.10 -1.17
N LEU A 38 12.74 -3.92 -1.52
CA LEU A 38 13.26 -2.65 -1.01
C LEU A 38 13.19 -2.56 0.51
N THR A 39 12.09 -3.02 1.09
CA THR A 39 11.88 -3.05 2.53
C THR A 39 12.88 -3.98 3.23
N MET A 40 13.10 -5.17 2.67
CA MET A 40 14.07 -6.14 3.18
C MET A 40 15.50 -5.60 3.16
N ILE A 41 15.94 -5.03 2.03
CA ILE A 41 17.26 -4.38 1.91
C ILE A 41 17.38 -3.24 2.92
N GLY A 42 16.38 -2.36 3.01
CA GLY A 42 16.39 -1.24 3.95
C GLY A 42 16.47 -1.69 5.41
N CYS A 43 15.78 -2.78 5.78
CA CYS A 43 15.87 -3.36 7.12
C CYS A 43 17.25 -3.98 7.40
N SER A 44 17.86 -4.64 6.40
CA SER A 44 19.23 -5.15 6.48
C SER A 44 20.24 -4.02 6.72
N ASP A 45 20.13 -2.93 5.94
CA ASP A 45 20.97 -1.73 6.11
C ASP A 45 20.81 -1.11 7.50
N LEU A 46 19.58 -1.06 8.04
CA LEU A 46 19.34 -0.60 9.41
C LEU A 46 19.91 -1.56 10.46
N ALA A 47 19.91 -2.87 10.20
CA ALA A 47 20.50 -3.85 11.11
C ALA A 47 22.04 -3.72 11.21
N ALA A 48 22.69 -3.11 10.21
CA ALA A 48 24.11 -2.75 10.26
C ALA A 48 24.41 -1.50 11.13
N THR A 49 23.40 -0.88 11.72
CA THR A 49 23.50 0.31 12.58
C THR A 49 23.16 0.01 14.05
N ASP A 50 22.98 1.04 14.87
CA ASP A 50 22.45 0.95 16.23
C ASP A 50 20.91 1.04 16.31
N ALA A 51 20.20 0.98 15.18
CA ALA A 51 18.73 0.94 15.15
C ALA A 51 18.18 -0.27 15.91
N ALA A 52 16.96 -0.15 16.43
CA ALA A 52 16.28 -1.27 17.08
C ALA A 52 14.77 -1.18 16.86
N ALA A 53 14.11 -2.32 16.73
CA ALA A 53 12.66 -2.40 16.63
C ALA A 53 12.06 -2.99 17.92
N GLU A 54 10.83 -2.60 18.22
CA GLU A 54 10.01 -3.23 19.26
C GLU A 54 8.58 -3.42 18.76
N ALA A 55 8.00 -4.56 19.11
CA ALA A 55 6.59 -4.83 18.88
C ALA A 55 5.98 -5.56 20.08
N GLY A 56 4.69 -5.38 20.25
CA GLY A 56 3.94 -6.05 21.30
C GLY A 56 2.47 -5.73 21.22
N GLY A 57 1.70 -6.39 22.06
CA GLY A 57 0.25 -6.35 22.05
C GLY A 57 -0.33 -7.60 22.68
N PHE A 58 -1.64 -7.61 22.90
CA PHE A 58 -2.41 -8.79 23.29
C PHE A 58 -1.85 -9.43 24.57
N GLY A 59 -1.37 -8.59 25.49
CA GLY A 59 -0.83 -8.99 26.78
C GLY A 59 0.64 -9.40 26.79
N ALA A 60 1.39 -9.27 25.69
CA ALA A 60 2.81 -9.64 25.63
C ALA A 60 3.67 -8.68 24.81
N ALA A 61 4.97 -8.65 25.12
CA ALA A 61 6.00 -8.16 24.20
C ALA A 61 6.40 -9.31 23.26
N TRP A 62 6.79 -8.99 22.03
CA TRP A 62 7.17 -9.98 21.03
C TRP A 62 8.69 -9.99 20.84
N PRO A 63 9.30 -11.16 20.56
CA PRO A 63 10.65 -11.20 19.99
C PRO A 63 10.55 -10.54 18.61
N PHE A 64 11.14 -9.36 18.44
CA PHE A 64 10.96 -8.54 17.24
C PHE A 64 12.27 -7.87 16.87
N ASP A 65 12.86 -8.27 15.76
CA ASP A 65 14.11 -7.75 15.23
C ASP A 65 13.92 -6.75 14.08
N VAL A 66 15.01 -6.08 13.71
CA VAL A 66 15.03 -5.15 12.57
C VAL A 66 15.07 -5.89 11.23
N PRO A 67 16.00 -6.83 10.97
CA PRO A 67 16.19 -7.33 9.61
C PRO A 67 15.02 -8.16 9.06
N TYR A 68 14.29 -8.92 9.90
CA TYR A 68 13.27 -9.87 9.43
C TYR A 68 11.86 -9.53 9.92
N ASP A 69 11.70 -9.25 11.21
CA ASP A 69 10.36 -9.04 11.79
C ASP A 69 9.76 -7.69 11.35
N LEU A 70 10.58 -6.64 11.39
CA LEU A 70 10.19 -5.33 10.89
C LEU A 70 9.99 -5.34 9.37
N SER A 71 10.81 -6.08 8.61
CA SER A 71 10.65 -6.14 7.15
C SER A 71 9.29 -6.74 6.77
N ALA A 72 8.93 -7.88 7.38
CA ALA A 72 7.64 -8.53 7.15
C ALA A 72 6.45 -7.62 7.49
N PHE A 73 6.57 -6.77 8.52
CA PHE A 73 5.52 -5.79 8.83
C PHE A 73 5.44 -4.65 7.78
N LEU A 74 6.60 -4.15 7.33
CA LEU A 74 6.71 -3.01 6.42
C LEU A 74 6.33 -3.37 4.97
N GLU A 75 6.50 -4.63 4.56
CA GLU A 75 6.10 -5.18 3.26
C GLU A 75 4.65 -4.84 2.91
N ASP A 76 3.76 -4.83 3.90
CA ASP A 76 2.34 -4.59 3.72
C ASP A 76 1.86 -3.27 4.32
N LEU A 77 2.77 -2.42 4.85
CA LEU A 77 2.38 -1.21 5.57
C LEU A 77 1.60 -0.22 4.69
N ASP A 78 1.97 -0.04 3.42
CA ASP A 78 1.20 0.84 2.50
C ASP A 78 -0.21 0.32 2.24
N ARG A 79 -0.36 -1.01 2.11
CA ARG A 79 -1.68 -1.64 1.94
C ARG A 79 -2.50 -1.52 3.20
N LEU A 80 -1.89 -1.69 4.37
CA LEU A 80 -2.53 -1.47 5.66
C LEU A 80 -2.96 0.00 5.82
N LEU A 81 -2.11 0.98 5.49
CA LEU A 81 -2.46 2.40 5.54
C LEU A 81 -3.58 2.75 4.55
N THR A 82 -3.59 2.12 3.37
CA THR A 82 -4.68 2.22 2.40
C THR A 82 -5.98 1.64 2.98
N ALA A 83 -5.93 0.49 3.64
CA ALA A 83 -7.08 -0.10 4.31
C ALA A 83 -7.61 0.76 5.47
N PHE A 84 -6.73 1.46 6.19
CA PHE A 84 -7.14 2.48 7.17
C PHE A 84 -7.92 3.61 6.50
N HIS A 85 -7.38 4.16 5.41
CA HIS A 85 -8.02 5.22 4.63
C HIS A 85 -9.41 4.79 4.13
N ASP A 86 -9.48 3.60 3.52
CA ASP A 86 -10.70 3.02 2.92
C ASP A 86 -11.66 2.41 3.95
N ARG A 87 -11.18 2.23 5.18
CA ARG A 87 -11.87 1.53 6.27
C ARG A 87 -12.30 0.12 5.86
N THR A 88 -11.47 -0.59 5.12
CA THR A 88 -11.71 -1.98 4.69
C THR A 88 -11.01 -2.97 5.60
N PRO A 89 -11.60 -4.13 5.91
CA PRO A 89 -10.88 -5.18 6.64
C PRO A 89 -9.56 -5.53 5.94
N TYR A 90 -8.49 -5.68 6.71
CA TYR A 90 -7.17 -6.07 6.20
C TYR A 90 -6.53 -7.08 7.13
N ALA A 91 -5.94 -8.13 6.55
CA ALA A 91 -5.16 -9.12 7.27
C ALA A 91 -3.68 -8.93 6.92
N LEU A 92 -2.86 -8.58 7.91
CA LEU A 92 -1.41 -8.54 7.80
C LEU A 92 -0.86 -9.84 8.35
N ASP A 93 -0.03 -10.55 7.57
CA ASP A 93 0.57 -11.81 8.00
C ASP A 93 2.05 -11.61 8.36
N LEU A 94 2.38 -11.82 9.64
CA LEU A 94 3.76 -11.89 10.11
C LEU A 94 4.17 -13.35 10.11
N TYR A 95 5.08 -13.71 9.22
CA TYR A 95 5.61 -15.06 9.02
C TYR A 95 7.00 -15.38 9.62
N PRO A 96 7.83 -14.41 10.05
CA PRO A 96 9.12 -14.71 10.68
C PRO A 96 9.03 -15.56 11.96
N GLN A 97 10.12 -16.28 12.24
CA GLN A 97 10.19 -17.28 13.29
C GLN A 97 10.08 -16.66 14.70
N GLY A 98 9.19 -17.21 15.54
CA GLY A 98 8.90 -16.69 16.89
C GLY A 98 7.87 -15.55 16.90
N VAL A 99 7.62 -14.92 15.75
CA VAL A 99 6.53 -13.98 15.57
C VAL A 99 5.30 -14.70 15.03
N GLU A 100 5.32 -15.37 13.89
CA GLU A 100 4.20 -16.09 13.25
C GLU A 100 2.76 -15.74 13.75
N ARG A 101 2.20 -14.59 13.34
CA ARG A 101 0.82 -14.19 13.66
C ARG A 101 0.14 -13.52 12.48
N THR A 102 -1.17 -13.71 12.37
CA THR A 102 -2.01 -12.92 11.47
C THR A 102 -2.73 -11.84 12.29
N LEU A 103 -2.61 -10.59 11.87
CA LEU A 103 -3.28 -9.43 12.47
C LEU A 103 -4.41 -8.97 11.55
N THR A 104 -5.65 -9.13 11.99
CA THR A 104 -6.82 -8.69 11.24
C THR A 104 -7.33 -7.36 11.78
N PHE A 105 -7.23 -6.31 10.97
CA PHE A 105 -7.72 -4.98 11.25
C PHE A 105 -9.14 -4.85 10.72
N THR A 106 -10.08 -4.45 11.58
CA THR A 106 -11.47 -4.17 11.21
C THR A 106 -11.90 -2.81 11.73
N PHE A 107 -12.85 -2.20 11.03
CA PHE A 107 -13.30 -0.83 11.27
C PHE A 107 -14.80 -0.87 11.61
N PRO A 108 -15.16 -1.20 12.87
CA PRO A 108 -16.56 -1.34 13.29
C PRO A 108 -17.32 -0.01 13.27
N ASP A 109 -16.65 1.11 13.50
CA ASP A 109 -17.21 2.45 13.40
C ASP A 109 -16.17 3.48 12.90
N ARG A 110 -16.52 4.78 12.96
CA ARG A 110 -15.65 5.86 12.44
C ARG A 110 -14.40 6.12 13.28
N ASP A 111 -14.45 5.87 14.58
CA ASP A 111 -13.43 6.28 15.54
C ASP A 111 -12.71 5.10 16.19
N LEU A 112 -13.10 3.87 15.84
CA LEU A 112 -12.59 2.64 16.43
C LEU A 112 -11.98 1.71 15.38
N VAL A 113 -10.87 1.07 15.75
CA VAL A 113 -10.26 -0.04 15.03
C VAL A 113 -10.18 -1.23 15.98
N ALA A 114 -10.68 -2.37 15.56
CA ALA A 114 -10.51 -3.63 16.25
C ALA A 114 -9.40 -4.44 15.54
N VAL A 115 -8.36 -4.79 16.29
CA VAL A 115 -7.25 -5.62 15.82
C VAL A 115 -7.41 -6.99 16.46
N HIS A 116 -7.67 -8.00 15.65
CA HIS A 116 -7.67 -9.40 16.07
C HIS A 116 -6.30 -10.02 15.81
N CYS A 117 -5.79 -10.79 16.76
CA CYS A 117 -4.54 -11.54 16.60
C CYS A 117 -4.83 -13.03 16.64
N ALA A 118 -4.39 -13.73 15.61
CA ALA A 118 -4.29 -15.18 15.58
C ALA A 118 -2.81 -15.57 15.56
N SER A 119 -2.32 -16.22 16.62
CA SER A 119 -0.94 -16.72 16.63
C SER A 119 -0.88 -18.12 16.03
N ARG A 120 0.23 -18.41 15.34
CA ARG A 120 0.59 -19.73 14.81
C ARG A 120 1.69 -20.41 15.64
N THR A 121 1.95 -19.87 16.84
CA THR A 121 2.91 -20.41 17.82
C THR A 121 2.17 -20.99 19.03
N ASP A 122 2.90 -21.50 20.02
CA ASP A 122 2.33 -21.94 21.30
C ASP A 122 1.83 -20.78 22.19
N TRP A 123 2.18 -19.52 21.87
CA TRP A 123 1.68 -18.36 22.59
C TRP A 123 0.23 -18.05 22.19
N VAL A 124 -0.63 -17.81 23.18
CA VAL A 124 -2.05 -17.47 22.97
C VAL A 124 -2.31 -15.99 23.31
N PRO A 125 -2.84 -15.18 22.37
CA PRO A 125 -3.13 -13.77 22.62
C PRO A 125 -4.21 -13.59 23.69
N SER A 126 -3.98 -12.68 24.65
CA SER A 126 -4.93 -12.39 25.73
C SER A 126 -4.97 -10.90 26.08
N PRO A 127 -5.97 -10.14 25.58
CA PRO A 127 -7.14 -10.60 24.80
C PRO A 127 -6.76 -11.01 23.37
N ALA A 128 -7.62 -11.79 22.69
CA ALA A 128 -7.46 -12.11 21.26
C ALA A 128 -7.78 -10.92 20.33
N THR A 129 -8.54 -9.94 20.83
CA THR A 129 -8.90 -8.72 20.09
C THR A 129 -8.68 -7.51 20.97
N GLU A 130 -7.94 -6.54 20.44
CA GLU A 130 -7.77 -5.23 21.04
C GLU A 130 -8.56 -4.17 20.27
N HIS A 131 -9.00 -3.13 21.00
CA HIS A 131 -9.74 -2.01 20.43
C HIS A 131 -8.96 -0.72 20.63
N HIS A 132 -8.77 0.02 19.55
CA HIS A 132 -7.94 1.21 19.49
C HIS A 132 -8.72 2.39 18.92
N PRO A 133 -8.56 3.61 19.46
CA PRO A 133 -9.00 4.80 18.75
C PRO A 133 -8.32 4.88 17.37
N TYR A 134 -9.09 5.06 16.31
CA TYR A 134 -8.62 5.12 14.92
C TYR A 134 -7.44 6.08 14.77
N GLY A 135 -7.62 7.33 15.23
CA GLY A 135 -6.58 8.36 15.12
C GLY A 135 -5.27 7.97 15.82
N ARG A 136 -5.35 7.27 16.96
CA ARG A 136 -4.16 6.81 17.69
C ARG A 136 -3.40 5.75 16.91
N LEU A 137 -4.09 4.69 16.47
CA LEU A 137 -3.43 3.59 15.76
C LEU A 137 -2.92 4.03 14.38
N HIS A 138 -3.71 4.82 13.65
CA HIS A 138 -3.28 5.43 12.39
C HIS A 138 -2.04 6.33 12.58
N SER A 139 -2.00 7.14 13.64
CA SER A 139 -0.82 7.95 13.97
C SER A 139 0.40 7.09 14.31
N GLN A 140 0.22 5.94 14.97
CA GLN A 140 1.33 5.02 15.26
C GLN A 140 1.92 4.44 13.97
N LEU A 141 1.07 3.95 13.06
CA LEU A 141 1.49 3.35 11.78
C LEU A 141 2.19 4.37 10.86
N THR A 142 1.62 5.58 10.74
CA THR A 142 2.23 6.66 9.94
C THR A 142 3.51 7.20 10.56
N THR A 143 3.63 7.20 11.89
CA THR A 143 4.89 7.52 12.57
C THR A 143 5.95 6.47 12.26
N LEU A 144 5.62 5.18 12.34
CA LEU A 144 6.54 4.09 11.99
C LEU A 144 7.06 4.25 10.56
N ALA A 145 6.17 4.44 9.58
CA ALA A 145 6.53 4.66 8.18
C ALA A 145 7.50 5.85 8.01
N ARG A 146 7.20 6.99 8.63
CA ARG A 146 8.08 8.18 8.58
C ARG A 146 9.42 7.92 9.24
N THR A 147 9.42 7.31 10.43
CA THR A 147 10.65 7.01 11.17
C THR A 147 11.54 6.05 10.39
N PHE A 148 10.96 5.03 9.74
CA PHE A 148 11.70 4.12 8.87
C PHE A 148 12.33 4.86 7.69
N ALA A 149 11.55 5.65 6.94
CA ALA A 149 12.07 6.39 5.79
C ALA A 149 13.18 7.39 6.16
N THR A 150 13.07 8.07 7.31
CA THR A 150 14.13 8.95 7.84
C THR A 150 15.34 8.16 8.34
N ALA A 151 15.14 6.99 8.94
CA ALA A 151 16.20 6.11 9.39
C ALA A 151 17.06 5.61 8.22
N LEU A 152 16.44 5.25 7.08
CA LEU A 152 17.17 4.84 5.88
C LEU A 152 18.12 5.93 5.36
N GLU A 153 17.67 7.18 5.34
CA GLU A 153 18.50 8.33 4.95
C GLU A 153 19.66 8.56 5.93
N THR A 154 19.38 8.41 7.23
CA THR A 154 20.41 8.53 8.28
C THR A 154 21.46 7.43 8.16
N ALA A 155 21.04 6.20 7.84
CA ALA A 155 21.92 5.06 7.62
C ALA A 155 22.75 5.18 6.33
N GLY A 156 22.39 6.07 5.40
CA GLY A 156 23.00 6.15 4.08
C GLY A 156 22.53 5.04 3.12
N SER A 157 21.38 4.41 3.41
CA SER A 157 20.82 3.36 2.57
C SER A 157 20.44 3.90 1.21
N ARG A 158 20.79 3.15 0.15
CA ARG A 158 20.38 3.49 -1.23
C ARG A 158 18.88 3.36 -1.43
N THR A 159 18.22 2.49 -0.65
CA THR A 159 16.76 2.30 -0.70
C THR A 159 16.03 3.60 -0.37
N ALA A 160 16.61 4.50 0.44
CA ALA A 160 15.98 5.77 0.85
C ALA A 160 15.49 6.66 -0.30
N ALA A 161 16.05 6.49 -1.51
CA ALA A 161 15.67 7.24 -2.71
C ALA A 161 14.51 6.60 -3.49
N HIS A 162 14.17 5.34 -3.22
CA HIS A 162 13.14 4.60 -3.94
C HIS A 162 11.76 4.78 -3.30
N PRO A 163 10.67 4.86 -4.09
CA PRO A 163 9.30 4.80 -3.57
C PRO A 163 9.08 3.54 -2.71
N PRO A 164 8.28 3.64 -1.62
CA PRO A 164 7.49 4.80 -1.18
C PRO A 164 8.23 5.75 -0.22
N PHE A 165 9.49 5.47 0.13
CA PHE A 165 10.15 6.10 1.28
C PHE A 165 10.28 7.64 1.21
N PRO A 166 10.59 8.27 0.06
CA PRO A 166 10.55 9.74 -0.04
C PRO A 166 9.18 10.35 0.30
N ALA A 167 8.08 9.65 -0.02
CA ALA A 167 6.73 10.10 0.31
C ALA A 167 6.45 9.95 1.81
N TRP A 168 6.79 8.80 2.40
CA TRP A 168 6.65 8.56 3.83
C TRP A 168 7.41 9.57 4.68
N ARG A 169 8.66 9.89 4.31
CA ARG A 169 9.47 10.92 4.98
C ARG A 169 8.80 12.29 4.95
N ALA A 170 8.18 12.64 3.84
CA ALA A 170 7.41 13.88 3.70
C ALA A 170 6.04 13.84 4.39
N GLY A 171 5.69 12.73 5.05
CA GLY A 171 4.39 12.54 5.69
C GLY A 171 3.23 12.31 4.72
N ARG A 172 3.53 11.92 3.47
CA ARG A 172 2.54 11.58 2.47
C ARG A 172 2.36 10.06 2.44
N PHE A 173 1.21 9.62 2.92
CA PHE A 173 0.79 8.21 2.96
C PHE A 173 -0.40 8.00 2.04
N ALA A 174 -0.33 8.61 0.84
CA ALA A 174 -1.44 8.56 -0.10
C ALA A 174 -1.77 7.09 -0.43
N PRO A 175 -3.06 6.75 -0.61
CA PRO A 175 -3.45 5.43 -1.07
C PRO A 175 -2.64 5.07 -2.31
N THR A 176 -2.28 3.80 -2.44
CA THR A 176 -1.67 3.33 -3.68
C THR A 176 -2.58 3.73 -4.86
N PRO A 177 -2.02 4.23 -5.97
CA PRO A 177 -2.85 4.69 -7.08
C PRO A 177 -3.74 3.59 -7.63
N VAL A 178 -3.33 2.34 -7.48
CA VAL A 178 -4.11 1.15 -7.77
C VAL A 178 -4.34 0.37 -6.46
N THR A 179 -5.60 0.13 -6.12
CA THR A 179 -6.01 -0.67 -4.96
C THR A 179 -6.82 -1.87 -5.43
N LEU A 180 -6.40 -3.08 -5.06
CA LEU A 180 -7.22 -4.28 -5.20
C LEU A 180 -8.22 -4.33 -4.06
N VAL A 181 -9.48 -4.59 -4.38
CA VAL A 181 -10.57 -4.62 -3.41
C VAL A 181 -11.48 -5.80 -3.75
N HIS A 182 -11.89 -6.57 -2.75
CA HIS A 182 -12.93 -7.58 -2.97
C HIS A 182 -14.20 -6.92 -3.56
N PRO A 183 -14.85 -7.46 -4.60
CA PRO A 183 -15.98 -6.80 -5.25
C PRO A 183 -17.09 -6.37 -4.27
N ASP A 184 -17.39 -7.20 -3.28
CA ASP A 184 -18.39 -6.91 -2.23
C ASP A 184 -18.03 -5.70 -1.34
N HIS A 185 -16.74 -5.34 -1.26
CA HIS A 185 -16.28 -4.19 -0.49
C HIS A 185 -16.22 -2.89 -1.31
N LEU A 186 -16.34 -2.95 -2.65
CA LEU A 186 -16.27 -1.78 -3.51
C LEU A 186 -17.26 -0.67 -3.12
N PRO A 187 -18.56 -0.93 -2.84
CA PRO A 187 -19.49 0.14 -2.45
C PRO A 187 -19.04 0.91 -1.20
N ARG A 188 -18.42 0.21 -0.25
CA ARG A 188 -17.90 0.80 0.99
C ARG A 188 -16.67 1.66 0.73
N VAL A 189 -15.72 1.17 -0.07
CA VAL A 189 -14.51 1.94 -0.45
C VAL A 189 -14.89 3.20 -1.24
N LEU A 190 -15.80 3.07 -2.21
CA LEU A 190 -16.30 4.18 -3.00
C LEU A 190 -16.89 5.30 -2.12
N ALA A 191 -17.68 4.92 -1.12
CA ALA A 191 -18.28 5.87 -0.19
C ALA A 191 -17.23 6.59 0.69
N ALA A 192 -16.09 5.95 0.97
CA ALA A 192 -15.02 6.52 1.79
C ALA A 192 -14.15 7.54 1.04
N ARG A 193 -13.97 7.39 -0.28
CA ARG A 193 -13.00 8.19 -1.06
C ARG A 193 -13.50 9.56 -1.51
N ALA A 194 -14.82 9.80 -1.53
CA ALA A 194 -15.45 11.07 -1.92
C ALA A 194 -14.81 11.76 -3.15
N PRO A 195 -14.74 11.06 -4.31
CA PRO A 195 -14.01 11.55 -5.46
C PRO A 195 -14.69 12.75 -6.13
N SER A 196 -13.90 13.59 -6.80
CA SER A 196 -14.44 14.72 -7.56
C SER A 196 -15.25 14.22 -8.77
N ARG A 197 -14.80 13.11 -9.36
CA ARG A 197 -15.50 12.37 -10.41
C ARG A 197 -15.29 10.87 -10.27
N HIS A 198 -16.33 10.10 -10.56
CA HIS A 198 -16.28 8.64 -10.54
C HIS A 198 -16.60 8.06 -11.92
N HIS A 199 -15.69 7.24 -12.44
CA HIS A 199 -15.89 6.41 -13.62
C HIS A 199 -16.03 4.95 -13.20
N ARG A 200 -17.16 4.33 -13.55
CA ARG A 200 -17.40 2.91 -13.30
C ARG A 200 -17.27 2.13 -14.60
N VAL A 201 -16.19 1.37 -14.74
CA VAL A 201 -15.91 0.47 -15.85
C VAL A 201 -16.46 -0.90 -15.50
N ASP A 202 -17.44 -1.36 -16.27
CA ASP A 202 -17.97 -2.72 -16.09
C ASP A 202 -17.04 -3.74 -16.74
N THR A 203 -16.42 -4.57 -15.90
CA THR A 203 -15.48 -5.62 -16.31
C THR A 203 -15.94 -7.02 -15.92
N ALA A 204 -17.19 -7.18 -15.48
CA ALA A 204 -17.72 -8.48 -15.12
C ALA A 204 -17.57 -9.47 -16.30
N GLY A 205 -16.83 -10.55 -16.06
CA GLY A 205 -16.53 -11.57 -17.08
C GLY A 205 -15.41 -11.23 -18.07
N ALA A 206 -14.70 -10.11 -17.89
CA ALA A 206 -13.50 -9.81 -18.67
C ALA A 206 -12.40 -10.82 -18.33
N ALA A 207 -12.09 -11.71 -19.28
CA ALA A 207 -11.17 -12.82 -19.10
C ALA A 207 -9.84 -12.63 -19.85
N SER A 208 -9.68 -11.48 -20.51
CA SER A 208 -8.50 -11.12 -21.29
C SER A 208 -8.23 -9.62 -21.23
N LEU A 209 -6.98 -9.22 -21.50
CA LEU A 209 -6.63 -7.81 -21.73
C LEU A 209 -7.47 -7.16 -22.83
N ASP A 210 -7.91 -7.92 -23.83
CA ASP A 210 -8.76 -7.42 -24.91
C ASP A 210 -10.14 -6.98 -24.40
N ASP A 211 -10.76 -7.79 -23.55
CA ASP A 211 -12.06 -7.48 -22.95
C ASP A 211 -11.96 -6.24 -22.05
N LEU A 212 -10.87 -6.13 -21.29
CA LEU A 212 -10.57 -4.98 -20.45
C LEU A 212 -10.37 -3.71 -21.30
N TYR A 213 -9.60 -3.81 -22.39
CA TYR A 213 -9.36 -2.71 -23.32
C TYR A 213 -10.68 -2.19 -23.89
N ASP A 214 -11.54 -3.10 -24.36
CA ASP A 214 -12.85 -2.75 -24.89
C ASP A 214 -13.77 -2.15 -23.81
N ALA A 215 -13.68 -2.60 -22.56
CA ALA A 215 -14.41 -2.00 -21.44
C ALA A 215 -13.92 -0.57 -21.14
N VAL A 216 -12.61 -0.36 -21.06
CA VAL A 216 -12.00 0.97 -20.85
C VAL A 216 -12.46 1.94 -21.94
N ARG A 217 -12.35 1.54 -23.21
CA ARG A 217 -12.69 2.40 -24.35
C ARG A 217 -14.14 2.87 -24.35
N ARG A 218 -15.07 2.06 -23.83
CA ARG A 218 -16.49 2.40 -23.76
C ARG A 218 -16.85 3.41 -22.67
N THR A 219 -16.00 3.54 -21.64
CA THR A 219 -16.38 4.22 -20.39
C THR A 219 -15.49 5.40 -20.05
N LEU A 220 -14.18 5.28 -20.26
CA LEU A 220 -13.22 6.28 -19.80
C LEU A 220 -13.07 7.42 -20.81
N PRO A 221 -12.74 8.64 -20.33
CA PRO A 221 -12.47 9.76 -21.21
C PRO A 221 -11.15 9.49 -21.94
N LEU A 222 -11.24 9.24 -23.25
CA LEU A 222 -10.07 9.07 -24.12
C LEU A 222 -9.96 10.29 -25.03
N ASP A 223 -8.78 10.90 -25.06
CA ASP A 223 -8.45 12.01 -25.94
C ASP A 223 -7.02 11.86 -26.51
N PRO A 224 -6.86 11.54 -27.81
CA PRO A 224 -7.92 11.33 -28.79
C PRO A 224 -8.70 10.02 -28.55
N PRO A 225 -9.93 9.90 -29.06
CA PRO A 225 -10.64 8.62 -29.06
C PRO A 225 -9.89 7.54 -29.85
N LEU A 226 -9.83 6.32 -29.30
CA LEU A 226 -9.18 5.19 -29.95
C LEU A 226 -10.09 4.55 -31.00
N HIS A 227 -9.73 4.69 -32.28
CA HIS A 227 -10.47 4.12 -33.39
C HIS A 227 -9.84 2.81 -33.90
N GLY A 228 -10.68 1.90 -34.41
CA GLY A 228 -10.25 0.65 -35.05
C GLY A 228 -10.06 -0.54 -34.11
N ARG A 229 -9.32 -1.55 -34.60
CA ARG A 229 -8.98 -2.80 -33.90
C ARG A 229 -7.56 -2.78 -33.31
N THR A 230 -6.85 -1.65 -33.38
CA THR A 230 -5.51 -1.54 -32.82
C THR A 230 -5.61 -1.54 -31.31
N ARG A 231 -5.07 -2.57 -30.67
CA ARG A 231 -5.07 -2.78 -29.22
C ARG A 231 -3.67 -2.55 -28.68
N SER A 232 -3.25 -1.28 -28.75
CA SER A 232 -1.94 -0.85 -28.24
C SER A 232 -2.12 -0.24 -26.87
N TRP A 233 -1.44 -0.80 -25.87
CA TRP A 233 -1.45 -0.25 -24.51
C TRP A 233 -0.84 1.15 -24.47
N ASP A 234 0.23 1.42 -25.22
CA ASP A 234 0.81 2.76 -25.33
C ASP A 234 -0.20 3.78 -25.85
N ALA A 235 -0.97 3.41 -26.89
CA ALA A 235 -1.98 4.31 -27.44
C ALA A 235 -3.14 4.54 -26.44
N LEU A 236 -3.49 3.50 -25.67
CA LEU A 236 -4.49 3.60 -24.62
C LEU A 236 -4.01 4.50 -23.48
N ASP A 237 -2.77 4.34 -23.04
CA ASP A 237 -2.13 5.14 -22.00
C ASP A 237 -2.11 6.62 -22.40
N ASP A 238 -1.60 6.93 -23.59
CA ASP A 238 -1.57 8.30 -24.14
C ASP A 238 -2.97 8.92 -24.20
N SER A 239 -3.95 8.17 -24.70
CA SER A 239 -5.32 8.67 -24.86
C SER A 239 -6.03 8.86 -23.52
N LEU A 240 -5.80 7.94 -22.58
CA LEU A 240 -6.38 8.02 -21.24
C LEU A 240 -5.73 9.13 -20.42
N PHE A 241 -4.40 9.29 -20.55
CA PHE A 241 -3.68 10.44 -20.00
C PHE A 241 -4.28 11.74 -20.54
N GLY A 242 -4.43 11.87 -21.85
CA GLY A 242 -5.01 13.05 -22.49
C GLY A 242 -6.41 13.37 -21.98
N GLY A 243 -7.30 12.37 -21.95
CA GLY A 243 -8.69 12.55 -21.53
C GLY A 243 -8.85 12.84 -20.03
N LEU A 244 -8.11 12.15 -19.16
CA LEU A 244 -8.13 12.43 -17.71
C LEU A 244 -7.47 13.76 -17.38
N HIS A 245 -6.38 14.11 -18.06
CA HIS A 245 -5.72 15.39 -17.85
C HIS A 245 -6.60 16.53 -18.35
N ALA A 246 -7.23 16.41 -19.52
CA ALA A 246 -8.11 17.46 -20.07
C ALA A 246 -9.30 17.78 -19.16
N ASP A 247 -9.74 16.82 -18.34
CA ASP A 247 -10.77 17.04 -17.34
C ASP A 247 -10.33 18.08 -16.28
N ASP A 248 -11.29 18.82 -15.74
CA ASP A 248 -11.02 19.79 -14.68
C ASP A 248 -10.86 19.11 -13.31
N ASP A 249 -11.27 17.86 -13.23
CA ASP A 249 -11.16 17.00 -12.07
C ASP A 249 -9.72 16.62 -11.72
N ARG A 250 -9.29 16.98 -10.51
CA ARG A 250 -7.92 16.71 -10.03
C ARG A 250 -7.77 15.37 -9.31
N THR A 251 -8.87 14.75 -8.93
CA THR A 251 -8.87 13.48 -8.17
C THR A 251 -9.96 12.53 -8.70
N PRO A 252 -9.91 12.14 -9.98
CA PRO A 252 -10.86 11.18 -10.51
C PRO A 252 -10.63 9.79 -9.90
N LEU A 253 -11.73 9.08 -9.65
CA LEU A 253 -11.74 7.69 -9.22
C LEU A 253 -12.27 6.82 -10.35
N ILE A 254 -11.52 5.79 -10.70
CA ILE A 254 -11.90 4.80 -11.71
C ILE A 254 -12.10 3.47 -10.99
N THR A 255 -13.21 2.80 -11.25
CA THR A 255 -13.52 1.50 -10.64
C THR A 255 -13.77 0.47 -11.71
N PHE A 256 -13.02 -0.62 -11.67
CA PHE A 256 -13.28 -1.84 -12.43
C PHE A 256 -14.09 -2.78 -11.56
N THR A 257 -15.30 -3.15 -12.01
CA THR A 257 -16.29 -3.84 -11.17
C THR A 257 -15.83 -5.21 -10.68
N ASP A 258 -15.22 -6.00 -11.55
CA ASP A 258 -14.70 -7.33 -11.23
C ASP A 258 -13.71 -7.79 -12.31
N LEU A 259 -12.45 -8.05 -11.92
CA LEU A 259 -11.39 -8.61 -12.76
C LEU A 259 -10.92 -9.97 -12.21
N SER A 260 -11.78 -10.69 -11.51
CA SER A 260 -11.48 -12.02 -10.98
C SER A 260 -11.22 -13.05 -12.10
N ALA A 261 -11.83 -12.88 -13.26
CA ALA A 261 -11.62 -13.75 -14.43
C ALA A 261 -10.29 -13.46 -15.17
N LEU A 262 -9.63 -12.34 -14.88
CA LEU A 262 -8.38 -11.96 -15.54
C LEU A 262 -7.21 -12.78 -14.97
N PRO A 263 -6.36 -13.39 -15.82
CA PRO A 263 -5.20 -14.15 -15.38
C PRO A 263 -4.28 -13.34 -14.45
N PRO A 264 -3.65 -13.95 -13.43
CA PRO A 264 -2.79 -13.22 -12.48
C PRO A 264 -1.64 -12.43 -13.13
N LEU A 265 -1.05 -12.96 -14.22
CA LEU A 265 0.00 -12.25 -14.94
C LEU A 265 -0.52 -10.99 -15.64
N GLU A 266 -1.69 -11.09 -16.27
CA GLU A 266 -2.35 -9.96 -16.92
C GLU A 266 -2.81 -8.91 -15.90
N LEU A 267 -3.31 -9.35 -14.73
CA LEU A 267 -3.63 -8.42 -13.64
C LEU A 267 -2.39 -7.64 -13.20
N ARG A 268 -1.26 -8.30 -12.98
CA ARG A 268 -0.01 -7.62 -12.58
C ARG A 268 0.42 -6.60 -13.62
N PHE A 269 0.30 -6.94 -14.89
CA PHE A 269 0.54 -6.02 -16.00
C PHE A 269 -0.40 -4.80 -15.91
N VAL A 270 -1.70 -5.00 -15.75
CA VAL A 270 -2.68 -3.90 -15.60
C VAL A 270 -2.39 -3.01 -14.39
N GLN A 271 -2.04 -3.61 -13.25
CA GLN A 271 -1.66 -2.86 -12.05
C GLN A 271 -0.41 -2.01 -12.31
N HIS A 272 0.57 -2.55 -13.03
CA HIS A 272 1.78 -1.83 -13.41
C HIS A 272 1.45 -0.63 -14.30
N GLU A 273 0.72 -0.85 -15.40
CA GLU A 273 0.33 0.21 -16.34
C GLU A 273 -0.47 1.32 -15.66
N PHE A 274 -1.48 0.98 -14.87
CA PHE A 274 -2.28 2.00 -14.16
C PHE A 274 -1.49 2.72 -13.06
N THR A 275 -0.54 2.06 -12.41
CA THR A 275 0.35 2.73 -11.46
C THR A 275 1.29 3.70 -12.18
N SER A 276 1.84 3.28 -13.33
CA SER A 276 2.67 4.11 -14.20
C SER A 276 1.91 5.36 -14.65
N LEU A 277 0.72 5.17 -15.22
CA LEU A 277 -0.17 6.25 -15.66
C LEU A 277 -0.49 7.23 -14.53
N ALA A 278 -0.89 6.73 -13.36
CA ALA A 278 -1.21 7.59 -12.23
C ALA A 278 0.00 8.39 -11.75
N THR A 279 1.19 7.77 -11.77
CA THR A 279 2.45 8.43 -11.39
C THR A 279 2.79 9.55 -12.37
N THR A 280 2.65 9.30 -13.67
CA THR A 280 2.87 10.30 -14.73
C THR A 280 1.88 11.46 -14.60
N LEU A 281 0.58 11.17 -14.41
CA LEU A 281 -0.46 12.18 -14.19
C LEU A 281 -0.22 13.00 -12.90
N ALA A 282 0.33 12.40 -11.85
CA ALA A 282 0.63 13.09 -10.61
C ALA A 282 1.90 13.96 -10.68
N THR A 283 2.69 13.87 -11.76
CA THR A 283 4.00 14.54 -11.88
C THR A 283 3.86 15.90 -12.58
N PRO A 284 4.20 17.03 -11.92
CA PRO A 284 4.07 18.38 -12.49
C PRO A 284 4.79 18.58 -13.83
N ALA A 285 5.99 18.00 -13.98
CA ALA A 285 6.80 18.09 -15.19
C ALA A 285 6.10 17.48 -16.43
N HIS A 286 5.24 16.48 -16.22
CA HIS A 286 4.48 15.83 -17.30
C HIS A 286 3.10 16.45 -17.51
N THR A 287 2.63 17.28 -16.58
CA THR A 287 1.25 17.81 -16.56
C THR A 287 1.17 19.34 -16.64
N ARG A 288 2.24 20.01 -17.12
CA ARG A 288 2.31 21.48 -17.22
C ARG A 288 1.95 22.15 -15.88
N ASP A 289 2.51 21.62 -14.79
CA ASP A 289 2.27 22.06 -13.42
C ASP A 289 0.82 21.91 -12.93
N ARG A 290 0.04 21.04 -13.57
CA ARG A 290 -1.36 20.74 -13.21
C ARG A 290 -1.54 19.24 -12.95
N PRO A 291 -0.97 18.71 -11.85
CA PRO A 291 -1.02 17.29 -11.55
C PRO A 291 -2.46 16.81 -11.34
N THR A 292 -2.70 15.57 -11.75
CA THR A 292 -3.97 14.84 -11.60
C THR A 292 -3.70 13.58 -10.81
N HIS A 293 -4.34 13.45 -9.64
CA HIS A 293 -4.16 12.33 -8.73
C HIS A 293 -5.29 11.32 -8.93
N VAL A 294 -5.22 10.60 -10.04
CA VAL A 294 -6.17 9.52 -10.34
C VAL A 294 -5.99 8.34 -9.40
N GLN A 295 -7.11 7.71 -9.01
CA GLN A 295 -7.12 6.48 -8.24
C GLN A 295 -7.90 5.39 -9.00
N PHE A 296 -7.40 4.16 -8.95
CA PHE A 296 -7.98 2.99 -9.57
C PHE A 296 -8.35 1.98 -8.48
N LEU A 297 -9.62 1.60 -8.42
CA LEU A 297 -10.12 0.49 -7.61
C LEU A 297 -10.41 -0.69 -8.53
N ILE A 298 -9.73 -1.81 -8.29
CA ILE A 298 -9.93 -3.03 -9.06
C ILE A 298 -10.66 -4.04 -8.17
N GLY A 299 -11.91 -4.33 -8.54
CA GLY A 299 -12.66 -5.46 -7.98
C GLY A 299 -11.95 -6.77 -8.29
N ARG A 300 -11.57 -7.54 -7.29
CA ARG A 300 -10.99 -8.88 -7.47
C ARG A 300 -11.23 -9.76 -6.25
N THR A 301 -11.63 -11.00 -6.50
CA THR A 301 -11.63 -12.05 -5.47
C THR A 301 -10.21 -12.60 -5.34
N ASP A 302 -9.71 -12.67 -4.11
CA ASP A 302 -8.45 -13.36 -3.84
C ASP A 302 -8.65 -14.85 -4.12
N THR A 303 -7.82 -15.42 -4.99
CA THR A 303 -7.74 -16.87 -5.24
C THR A 303 -6.76 -17.52 -4.30
#